data_AF-A0AAU3A993-F1
#
_entry.id   AF-A0AAU3A993-F1
#
_cell.length_a   1.000
_cell.length_b   1.000
_cell.length_c   1.000
_cell.angle_alpha   90.00
_cell.angle_beta   90.00
_cell.angle_gamma   90.00
#
_symmetry.space_group_name_H-M   'P 1'
#
loop_
_entity.id
_entity.type
_entity.pdbx_description
1 polymer ?
#
loop_
_entity_poly.entity_id
_entity_poly.type
_entity_poly.pdbx_seq_one_letter_code
_entity_poly.pdbx_strand_id
1 'polypeptide(L)'
;MLSYWRAGLSDVPDEVWDHPRVEVLLLPDNALTRIPHRIGSLSRLHTLDLGHNRLASVPDTIGDLTGLTRFLYLHDNELTALPESLGRLSRLAYLNVGENPLGGLPESIGSMTGLVELRAQHATLTRLPESIGALGALRELWLRGNRLTALPDSVRHLRELRELELRENAFTDVPGPLRGLPLLRRLDLRSNRLRELPGWITSLPALEKLDLRWNDLSAPPALLETLTARGCAVLY
;
A
#
# COMPACT_ATOMS: atom_id res chain seq x y z
N MET A 1 -18.47 -19.02 -1.65
CA MET A 1 -18.02 -18.00 -0.67
C MET A 1 -18.23 -18.58 0.72
N LEU A 2 -17.26 -18.40 1.61
CA LEU A 2 -17.37 -18.69 3.04
C LEU A 2 -17.12 -17.38 3.81
N SER A 3 -17.92 -17.12 4.83
CA SER A 3 -17.85 -15.88 5.59
C SER A 3 -18.04 -16.15 7.07
N TYR A 4 -17.09 -15.68 7.86
CA TYR A 4 -17.02 -15.79 9.32
C TYR A 4 -16.75 -14.42 9.96
N TRP A 5 -17.37 -13.37 9.42
CA TRP A 5 -17.25 -12.03 9.98
C TRP A 5 -17.79 -11.99 11.41
N ARG A 6 -17.00 -11.46 12.35
CA ARG A 6 -17.40 -11.31 13.77
C ARG A 6 -17.91 -12.60 14.41
N ALA A 7 -17.34 -13.73 14.02
CA ALA A 7 -17.74 -15.05 14.52
C ALA A 7 -17.09 -15.41 15.87
N GLY A 8 -16.20 -14.55 16.41
CA GLY A 8 -15.51 -14.80 17.68
C GLY A 8 -14.45 -15.90 17.58
N LEU A 9 -13.89 -16.12 16.39
CA LEU A 9 -12.96 -17.19 16.12
C LEU A 9 -11.57 -16.92 16.73
N SER A 10 -10.98 -17.91 17.40
CA SER A 10 -9.55 -17.93 17.77
C SER A 10 -8.68 -18.64 16.73
N ASP A 11 -9.30 -19.50 15.93
CA ASP A 11 -8.69 -20.34 14.91
C ASP A 11 -9.63 -20.44 13.69
N VAL A 12 -9.06 -20.71 12.51
CA VAL A 12 -9.86 -20.92 11.30
C VAL A 12 -10.62 -22.25 11.42
N PRO A 13 -11.96 -22.28 11.25
CA PRO A 13 -12.75 -23.50 11.37
C PRO A 13 -12.32 -24.59 10.38
N ASP A 14 -12.35 -25.84 10.81
CA ASP A 14 -11.87 -26.97 9.99
C ASP A 14 -12.67 -27.14 8.70
N GLU A 15 -13.95 -26.77 8.71
CA GLU A 15 -14.85 -26.87 7.54
C GLU A 15 -14.35 -26.02 6.36
N VAL A 16 -13.57 -24.96 6.62
CA VAL A 16 -12.94 -24.17 5.54
C VAL A 16 -12.10 -25.06 4.63
N TRP A 17 -11.43 -26.06 5.20
CA TRP A 17 -10.53 -26.96 4.47
C TRP A 17 -11.27 -28.01 3.66
N ASP A 18 -12.54 -28.28 3.98
CA ASP A 18 -13.41 -29.18 3.22
C ASP A 18 -13.98 -28.52 1.95
N HIS A 19 -13.69 -27.23 1.74
CA HIS A 19 -14.13 -26.44 0.59
C HIS A 19 -12.95 -25.98 -0.29
N PRO A 20 -12.20 -26.88 -0.95
CA PRO A 20 -11.02 -26.53 -1.75
C PRO A 20 -11.32 -25.67 -2.99
N ARG A 21 -12.60 -25.55 -3.35
CA ARG A 21 -13.08 -24.71 -4.46
C ARG A 21 -13.59 -23.33 -4.00
N VAL A 22 -13.41 -22.98 -2.72
CA VAL A 22 -13.81 -21.66 -2.22
C VAL A 22 -13.09 -20.55 -2.99
N GLU A 23 -13.88 -19.59 -3.45
CA GLU A 23 -13.40 -18.46 -4.25
C GLU A 23 -13.24 -17.17 -3.43
N VAL A 24 -14.02 -17.07 -2.34
CA VAL A 24 -14.01 -15.95 -1.39
C VAL A 24 -14.05 -16.51 0.02
N LEU A 25 -13.08 -16.12 0.84
CA LEU A 25 -12.99 -16.46 2.26
C LEU A 25 -12.87 -15.17 3.06
N LEU A 26 -13.88 -14.90 3.89
CA LEU A 26 -13.93 -13.74 4.77
C LEU A 26 -13.79 -14.22 6.22
N LEU A 27 -12.73 -13.80 6.89
CA LEU A 27 -12.47 -14.00 8.31
C LEU A 27 -12.26 -12.68 9.10
N PRO A 28 -12.79 -11.51 8.69
CA PRO A 28 -12.48 -10.27 9.38
C PRO A 28 -13.16 -10.15 10.75
N ASP A 29 -12.61 -9.28 11.60
CA ASP A 29 -13.10 -8.98 12.95
C ASP A 29 -13.20 -10.24 13.84
N ASN A 30 -12.10 -11.01 13.93
CA ASN A 30 -12.00 -12.16 14.81
C ASN A 30 -10.79 -12.02 15.76
N ALA A 31 -10.40 -13.09 16.43
CA ALA A 31 -9.23 -13.15 17.32
C ALA A 31 -8.18 -14.15 16.81
N LEU A 32 -8.09 -14.33 15.48
CA LEU A 32 -7.13 -15.25 14.87
C LEU A 32 -5.70 -14.80 15.19
N THR A 33 -4.90 -15.71 15.73
CA THR A 33 -3.48 -15.45 16.03
C THR A 33 -2.52 -16.01 14.98
N ARG A 34 -3.01 -16.95 14.16
CA ARG A 34 -2.27 -17.59 13.08
C ARG A 34 -3.20 -18.09 11.98
N ILE A 35 -2.65 -18.26 10.79
CA ILE A 35 -3.27 -18.97 9.68
C ILE A 35 -2.47 -20.25 9.41
N PRO A 36 -3.10 -21.43 9.34
CA PRO A 36 -2.38 -22.67 9.09
C PRO A 36 -1.87 -22.75 7.65
N HIS A 37 -0.77 -23.49 7.44
CA HIS A 37 -0.18 -23.70 6.11
C HIS A 37 -1.15 -24.26 5.06
N ARG A 38 -2.21 -24.95 5.50
CA ARG A 38 -3.27 -25.47 4.61
C ARG A 38 -3.97 -24.39 3.79
N ILE A 39 -3.86 -23.11 4.16
CA ILE A 39 -4.38 -21.99 3.35
C ILE A 39 -3.88 -22.06 1.90
N GLY A 40 -2.63 -22.47 1.67
CA GLY A 40 -2.07 -22.57 0.32
C GLY A 40 -2.78 -23.58 -0.60
N SER A 41 -3.60 -24.48 -0.04
CA SER A 41 -4.40 -25.43 -0.83
C SER A 41 -5.62 -24.81 -1.50
N LEU A 42 -6.06 -23.62 -1.08
CA LEU A 42 -7.25 -22.94 -1.59
C LEU A 42 -6.96 -22.21 -2.93
N SER A 43 -6.48 -22.96 -3.92
CA SER A 43 -6.00 -22.45 -5.22
C SER A 43 -7.02 -21.67 -6.06
N ARG A 44 -8.32 -21.79 -5.77
CA ARG A 44 -9.39 -21.03 -6.45
C ARG A 44 -9.73 -19.70 -5.79
N LEU A 45 -9.13 -19.43 -4.64
CA LEU A 45 -9.42 -18.23 -3.85
C LEU A 45 -8.96 -17.00 -4.61
N HIS A 46 -9.89 -16.11 -4.97
CA HIS A 46 -9.58 -14.84 -5.60
C HIS A 46 -9.66 -13.65 -4.64
N THR A 47 -10.30 -13.84 -3.49
CA THR A 47 -10.44 -12.84 -2.42
C THR A 47 -10.25 -13.50 -1.06
N LEU A 48 -9.33 -12.93 -0.28
CA LEU A 48 -9.07 -13.33 1.10
C LEU A 48 -9.11 -12.10 2.00
N ASP A 49 -9.97 -12.14 3.01
CA ASP A 49 -10.04 -11.11 4.05
C ASP A 49 -9.68 -11.69 5.42
N LEU A 50 -8.56 -11.21 5.97
CA LEU A 50 -8.03 -11.52 7.29
C LEU A 50 -7.90 -10.26 8.16
N GLY A 51 -8.52 -9.15 7.77
CA GLY A 51 -8.40 -7.88 8.48
C GLY A 51 -8.97 -7.93 9.91
N HIS A 52 -8.53 -7.02 10.78
CA HIS A 52 -9.04 -6.92 12.16
C HIS A 52 -8.93 -8.24 12.93
N ASN A 53 -7.71 -8.77 13.05
CA ASN A 53 -7.38 -9.98 13.77
C ASN A 53 -6.14 -9.74 14.68
N ARG A 54 -5.49 -10.79 15.16
CA ARG A 54 -4.27 -10.72 15.99
C ARG A 54 -3.12 -11.53 15.37
N LEU A 55 -3.06 -11.56 14.04
CA LEU A 55 -2.07 -12.36 13.33
C LEU A 55 -0.68 -11.77 13.57
N ALA A 56 0.22 -12.53 14.20
CA ALA A 56 1.62 -12.15 14.36
C ALA A 56 2.46 -12.42 13.09
N SER A 57 1.98 -13.32 12.23
CA SER A 57 2.60 -13.65 10.94
C SER A 57 1.57 -14.27 9.98
N VAL A 58 1.91 -14.30 8.70
CA VAL A 58 1.23 -15.12 7.68
C VAL A 58 2.20 -16.20 7.17
N PRO A 59 1.73 -17.45 6.93
CA PRO A 59 2.61 -18.53 6.51
C PRO A 59 3.11 -18.33 5.08
N ASP A 60 4.28 -18.91 4.74
CA ASP A 60 4.86 -18.82 3.39
C ASP A 60 3.94 -19.38 2.28
N THR A 61 3.07 -20.32 2.65
CA THR A 61 2.06 -20.89 1.75
C THR A 61 1.01 -19.87 1.31
N ILE A 62 0.99 -18.65 1.86
CA ILE A 62 0.18 -17.55 1.33
C ILE A 62 0.56 -17.25 -0.13
N GLY A 63 1.84 -17.42 -0.49
CA GLY A 63 2.34 -17.24 -1.86
C GLY A 63 1.84 -18.31 -2.83
N ASP A 64 1.30 -19.42 -2.34
CA ASP A 64 0.79 -20.52 -3.17
C ASP A 64 -0.65 -20.28 -3.64
N LEU A 65 -1.32 -19.25 -3.11
CA LEU A 65 -2.65 -18.80 -3.51
C LEU A 65 -2.63 -18.08 -4.87
N THR A 66 -2.12 -18.74 -5.91
CA THR A 66 -1.97 -18.16 -7.26
C THR A 66 -3.29 -17.74 -7.93
N GLY A 67 -4.44 -18.19 -7.39
CA GLY A 67 -5.78 -17.71 -7.75
C GLY A 67 -6.14 -16.33 -7.19
N LEU A 68 -5.38 -15.81 -6.20
CA LEU A 68 -5.62 -14.49 -5.58
C LEU A 68 -5.34 -13.39 -6.60
N THR A 69 -6.43 -12.93 -7.20
CA THR A 69 -6.40 -11.95 -8.29
C THR A 69 -7.08 -10.64 -7.92
N ARG A 70 -7.96 -10.65 -6.91
CA ARG A 70 -8.76 -9.48 -6.55
C ARG A 70 -8.20 -8.78 -5.31
N PHE A 71 -8.48 -9.30 -4.13
CA PHE A 71 -8.21 -8.59 -2.88
C PHE A 71 -7.56 -9.50 -1.83
N LEU A 72 -6.49 -9.00 -1.20
CA LEU A 72 -5.91 -9.55 0.01
C LEU A 72 -5.92 -8.47 1.09
N TYR A 73 -6.71 -8.69 2.14
CA TYR A 73 -6.76 -7.81 3.31
C TYR A 73 -6.03 -8.48 4.48
N LEU A 74 -5.00 -7.80 4.97
CA LEU A 74 -4.18 -8.18 6.14
C LEU A 74 -4.11 -7.06 7.18
N HIS A 75 -4.88 -5.98 6.99
CA HIS A 75 -4.82 -4.79 7.83
C HIS A 75 -5.33 -5.03 9.26
N ASP A 76 -4.90 -4.18 10.19
CA ASP A 76 -5.27 -4.24 11.61
C ASP A 76 -5.02 -5.63 12.21
N ASN A 77 -3.73 -5.96 12.28
CA ASN A 77 -3.18 -7.19 12.81
C ASN A 77 -1.88 -6.87 13.58
N GLU A 78 -1.14 -7.90 13.98
CA GLU A 78 0.12 -7.77 14.73
C GLU A 78 1.33 -8.18 13.86
N LEU A 79 1.22 -8.06 12.54
CA LEU A 79 2.26 -8.50 11.61
C LEU A 79 3.51 -7.62 11.75
N THR A 80 4.64 -8.26 12.04
CA THR A 80 5.95 -7.59 12.10
C THR A 80 6.76 -7.74 10.81
N ALA A 81 6.33 -8.61 9.89
CA ALA A 81 6.91 -8.78 8.57
C ALA A 81 5.89 -9.45 7.63
N LEU A 82 6.11 -9.32 6.33
CA LEU A 82 5.45 -10.11 5.30
C LEU A 82 6.47 -11.12 4.73
N PRO A 83 6.06 -12.36 4.42
CA PRO A 83 6.96 -13.35 3.87
C PRO A 83 7.37 -13.02 2.43
N GLU A 84 8.59 -13.39 2.03
CA GLU A 84 9.07 -13.18 0.65
C GLU A 84 8.27 -13.97 -0.40
N SER A 85 7.57 -15.03 0.03
CA SER A 85 6.65 -15.79 -0.80
C SER A 85 5.45 -14.96 -1.29
N LEU A 86 5.11 -13.84 -0.62
CA LEU A 86 4.01 -12.96 -1.02
C LEU A 86 4.18 -12.44 -2.45
N GLY A 87 5.43 -12.20 -2.89
CA GLY A 87 5.72 -11.76 -4.26
C GLY A 87 5.27 -12.73 -5.36
N ARG A 88 4.97 -13.99 -5.04
CA ARG A 88 4.41 -14.97 -5.99
C ARG A 88 2.99 -14.61 -6.45
N LEU A 89 2.28 -13.76 -5.70
CA LEU A 89 0.94 -13.29 -6.01
C LEU A 89 0.94 -12.21 -7.12
N SER A 90 1.61 -12.50 -8.23
CA SER A 90 1.84 -11.60 -9.38
C SER A 90 0.57 -11.08 -10.05
N ARG A 91 -0.58 -11.71 -9.81
CA ARG A 91 -1.88 -11.34 -10.41
C ARG A 91 -2.81 -10.58 -9.45
N LEU A 92 -2.39 -10.37 -8.20
CA LEU A 92 -3.22 -9.70 -7.20
C LEU A 92 -3.39 -8.22 -7.55
N ALA A 93 -4.63 -7.74 -7.60
CA ALA A 93 -4.93 -6.34 -7.92
C ALA A 93 -4.84 -5.39 -6.71
N TYR A 94 -5.18 -5.87 -5.51
CA TYR A 94 -5.27 -5.04 -4.31
C TYR A 94 -4.65 -5.75 -3.11
N LEU A 95 -3.78 -5.04 -2.39
CA LEU A 95 -3.17 -5.47 -1.14
C LEU A 95 -3.32 -4.39 -0.08
N ASN A 96 -3.87 -4.76 1.08
CA ASN A 96 -3.90 -3.90 2.26
C ASN A 96 -3.21 -4.57 3.45
N VAL A 97 -2.10 -3.99 3.87
CA VAL A 97 -1.26 -4.41 5.01
C VAL A 97 -1.12 -3.31 6.05
N GLY A 98 -1.96 -2.27 5.99
CA GLY A 98 -1.92 -1.14 6.93
C GLY A 98 -2.23 -1.56 8.36
N GLU A 99 -1.98 -0.68 9.32
CA GLU A 99 -2.22 -0.94 10.76
C GLU A 99 -1.52 -2.23 11.24
N ASN A 100 -0.24 -2.40 10.88
CA ASN A 100 0.60 -3.51 11.29
C ASN A 100 2.03 -3.02 11.57
N PRO A 101 2.73 -3.47 12.63
CA PRO A 101 4.09 -3.00 12.94
C PRO A 101 5.19 -3.60 12.03
N LEU A 102 5.04 -3.52 10.70
CA LEU A 102 5.89 -4.20 9.71
C LEU A 102 7.36 -3.72 9.70
N GLY A 103 7.60 -2.43 9.91
CA GLY A 103 8.93 -1.81 9.82
C GLY A 103 9.51 -1.69 8.39
N GLY A 104 9.15 -2.62 7.48
CA GLY A 104 9.51 -2.64 6.07
C GLY A 104 8.60 -3.56 5.25
N LEU A 105 8.60 -3.37 3.92
CA LEU A 105 8.01 -4.31 2.96
C LEU A 105 9.12 -5.23 2.39
N PRO A 106 8.82 -6.50 2.06
CA PRO A 106 9.80 -7.41 1.47
C PRO A 106 10.20 -6.97 0.06
N GLU A 107 11.42 -7.31 -0.38
CA GLU A 107 11.87 -6.98 -1.74
C GLU A 107 11.10 -7.75 -2.82
N SER A 108 10.53 -8.90 -2.49
CA SER A 108 9.62 -9.61 -3.40
C SER A 108 8.34 -8.85 -3.75
N ILE A 109 7.99 -7.76 -3.06
CA ILE A 109 6.79 -6.97 -3.39
C ILE A 109 6.82 -6.50 -4.85
N GLY A 110 8.00 -6.18 -5.40
CA GLY A 110 8.13 -5.78 -6.81
C GLY A 110 7.75 -6.86 -7.82
N SER A 111 7.62 -8.12 -7.41
CA SER A 111 7.14 -9.22 -8.26
C SER A 111 5.61 -9.24 -8.41
N MET A 112 4.88 -8.47 -7.59
CA MET A 112 3.43 -8.36 -7.62
C MET A 112 2.94 -7.43 -8.75
N THR A 113 3.38 -7.70 -9.98
CA THR A 113 3.24 -6.79 -11.14
C THR A 113 1.79 -6.45 -11.54
N GLY A 114 0.81 -7.26 -11.12
CA GLY A 114 -0.61 -6.99 -11.28
C GLY A 114 -1.22 -6.00 -10.26
N LEU A 115 -0.44 -5.58 -9.25
CA LEU A 115 -0.94 -4.74 -8.18
C LEU A 115 -1.31 -3.34 -8.69
N VAL A 116 -2.56 -2.98 -8.49
CA VAL A 116 -3.15 -1.68 -8.86
C VAL A 116 -3.20 -0.76 -7.65
N GLU A 117 -3.42 -1.32 -6.46
CA GLU A 117 -3.50 -0.57 -5.22
C GLU A 117 -2.74 -1.25 -4.08
N LEU A 118 -1.88 -0.49 -3.41
CA LEU A 118 -1.15 -0.89 -2.22
C LEU A 118 -1.47 0.05 -1.05
N ARG A 119 -2.01 -0.51 0.02
CA ARG A 119 -2.22 0.18 1.29
C ARG A 119 -1.28 -0.36 2.36
N ALA A 120 -0.45 0.53 2.92
CA ALA A 120 0.45 0.24 4.02
C ALA A 120 0.53 1.42 4.98
N GLN A 121 -0.63 1.99 5.35
CA GLN A 121 -0.70 3.09 6.30
C GLN A 121 -0.37 2.59 7.71
N HIS A 122 0.18 3.46 8.56
CA HIS A 122 0.47 3.17 9.97
C HIS A 122 1.29 1.88 10.16
N ALA A 123 2.16 1.56 9.19
CA ALA A 123 2.89 0.30 9.15
C ALA A 123 4.31 0.37 9.77
N THR A 124 4.63 1.50 10.42
CA THR A 124 5.96 1.84 10.99
C THR A 124 7.11 1.80 9.98
N LEU A 125 6.81 1.89 8.67
CA LEU A 125 7.80 1.78 7.60
C LEU A 125 8.84 2.89 7.70
N THR A 126 10.12 2.52 7.62
CA THR A 126 11.24 3.47 7.59
C THR A 126 11.77 3.72 6.17
N ARG A 127 11.54 2.78 5.26
CA ARG A 127 11.86 2.85 3.84
C ARG A 127 10.90 1.99 3.03
N LEU A 128 10.82 2.25 1.74
CA LEU A 128 10.28 1.30 0.76
C LEU A 128 11.44 0.49 0.14
N PRO A 129 11.19 -0.74 -0.30
CA PRO A 129 12.16 -1.53 -1.05
C PRO A 129 12.41 -0.93 -2.44
N GLU A 130 13.61 -1.12 -3.01
CA GLU A 130 13.92 -0.59 -4.36
C GLU A 130 13.06 -1.27 -5.43
N SER A 131 12.68 -2.53 -5.21
CA SER A 131 11.77 -3.27 -6.08
C SER A 131 10.37 -2.65 -6.23
N ILE A 132 9.95 -1.69 -5.39
CA ILE A 132 8.62 -1.06 -5.51
C ILE A 132 8.39 -0.46 -6.91
N GLY A 133 9.44 0.05 -7.56
CA GLY A 133 9.35 0.61 -8.92
C GLY A 133 9.01 -0.42 -10.01
N ALA A 134 9.05 -1.72 -9.71
CA ALA A 134 8.65 -2.79 -10.64
C ALA A 134 7.12 -3.00 -10.70
N LEU A 135 6.35 -2.35 -9.81
CA LEU A 135 4.89 -2.40 -9.80
C LEU A 135 4.28 -1.54 -10.94
N GLY A 136 4.51 -1.94 -12.18
CA GLY A 136 4.15 -1.16 -13.37
C GLY A 136 2.66 -0.87 -13.54
N ALA A 137 1.78 -1.63 -12.89
CA ALA A 137 0.33 -1.42 -12.90
C ALA A 137 -0.19 -0.54 -11.75
N LEU A 138 0.67 -0.14 -10.81
CA LEU A 138 0.27 0.53 -9.57
C LEU A 138 -0.28 1.92 -9.87
N ARG A 139 -1.49 2.18 -9.39
CA ARG A 139 -2.21 3.46 -9.55
C ARG A 139 -2.36 4.20 -8.23
N GLU A 140 -2.46 3.47 -7.13
CA GLU A 140 -2.73 4.04 -5.81
C GLU A 140 -1.76 3.47 -4.78
N LEU A 141 -1.06 4.37 -4.09
CA LEU A 141 -0.09 4.03 -3.06
C LEU A 141 -0.37 4.85 -1.78
N TRP A 142 -0.82 4.15 -0.74
CA TRP A 142 -1.24 4.74 0.52
C TRP A 142 -0.25 4.43 1.64
N LEU A 143 0.51 5.44 2.08
CA LEU A 143 1.63 5.30 3.01
C LEU A 143 1.53 6.24 4.21
N ARG A 144 0.31 6.72 4.52
CA ARG A 144 0.11 7.61 5.65
C ARG A 144 0.64 7.04 6.97
N GLY A 145 1.16 7.91 7.85
CA GLY A 145 1.43 7.53 9.23
C GLY A 145 2.63 6.60 9.41
N ASN A 146 3.61 6.68 8.50
CA ASN A 146 4.85 5.93 8.56
C ASN A 146 6.01 6.83 9.04
N ARG A 147 7.25 6.33 8.92
CA ARG A 147 8.48 7.04 9.31
C ARG A 147 9.38 7.27 8.09
N LEU A 148 8.78 7.40 6.90
CA LEU A 148 9.52 7.58 5.65
C LEU A 148 10.15 8.98 5.60
N THR A 149 11.41 9.04 5.20
CA THR A 149 12.16 10.28 4.95
C THR A 149 12.47 10.50 3.47
N ALA A 150 12.43 9.44 2.67
CA ALA A 150 12.68 9.45 1.24
C ALA A 150 11.86 8.34 0.54
N LEU A 151 11.74 8.46 -0.78
CA LEU A 151 11.29 7.38 -1.65
C LEU A 151 12.50 6.82 -2.41
N PRO A 152 12.52 5.51 -2.71
CA PRO A 152 13.59 4.93 -3.52
C PRO A 152 13.56 5.50 -4.94
N ASP A 153 14.72 5.50 -5.56
CA ASP A 153 14.94 6.08 -6.89
C ASP A 153 14.08 5.41 -7.96
N SER A 154 13.75 4.13 -7.75
CA SER A 154 12.90 3.33 -8.62
C SER A 154 11.45 3.81 -8.75
N VAL A 155 10.94 4.64 -7.83
CA VAL A 155 9.57 5.20 -7.90
C VAL A 155 9.32 5.96 -9.21
N ARG A 156 10.37 6.49 -9.86
CA ARG A 156 10.27 7.10 -11.20
C ARG A 156 9.70 6.18 -12.29
N HIS A 157 9.74 4.86 -12.05
CA HIS A 157 9.23 3.84 -12.96
C HIS A 157 7.74 3.52 -12.77
N LEU A 158 7.08 4.06 -11.74
CA LEU A 158 5.64 3.90 -11.51
C LEU A 158 4.81 4.79 -12.46
N ARG A 159 4.90 4.51 -13.76
CA ARG A 159 4.32 5.34 -14.83
C ARG A 159 2.79 5.42 -14.78
N GLU A 160 2.13 4.46 -14.14
CA GLU A 160 0.67 4.41 -13.96
C GLU A 160 0.19 5.05 -12.64
N LEU A 161 1.09 5.52 -11.78
CA LEU A 161 0.71 6.06 -10.47
C LEU A 161 -0.12 7.34 -10.60
N ARG A 162 -1.28 7.36 -9.94
CA ARG A 162 -2.26 8.45 -9.98
C ARG A 162 -2.44 9.11 -8.63
N GLU A 163 -2.46 8.33 -7.56
CA GLU A 163 -2.66 8.83 -6.20
C GLU A 163 -1.52 8.34 -5.31
N LEU A 164 -0.91 9.29 -4.61
CA LEU A 164 0.16 9.03 -3.65
C LEU A 164 -0.13 9.78 -2.35
N GLU A 165 -0.37 9.02 -1.28
CA GLU A 165 -0.55 9.54 0.07
C GLU A 165 0.71 9.31 0.90
N LEU A 166 1.38 10.41 1.28
CA LEU A 166 2.57 10.44 2.14
C LEU A 166 2.34 11.23 3.42
N ARG A 167 1.07 11.49 3.76
CA ARG A 167 0.69 12.25 4.95
C ARG A 167 1.29 11.64 6.23
N GLU A 168 1.61 12.45 7.23
CA GLU A 168 2.07 11.96 8.54
C GLU A 168 3.32 11.06 8.41
N ASN A 169 4.35 11.57 7.72
CA ASN A 169 5.67 10.95 7.60
C ASN A 169 6.75 11.93 8.08
N ALA A 170 8.01 11.72 7.69
CA ALA A 170 9.16 12.53 8.10
C ALA A 170 9.91 13.16 6.91
N PHE A 171 9.22 13.41 5.79
CA PHE A 171 9.84 14.03 4.61
C PHE A 171 10.26 15.48 4.90
N THR A 172 11.51 15.82 4.57
CA THR A 172 12.05 17.20 4.62
C THR A 172 11.94 17.92 3.29
N ASP A 173 11.81 17.15 2.21
CA ASP A 173 11.80 17.63 0.83
C ASP A 173 10.72 16.87 0.05
N VAL A 174 10.17 17.51 -0.99
CA VAL A 174 9.26 16.83 -1.90
C VAL A 174 10.05 15.75 -2.65
N PRO A 175 9.66 14.47 -2.63
CA PRO A 175 10.52 13.40 -3.14
C PRO A 175 10.85 13.55 -4.62
N GLY A 176 12.14 13.72 -4.92
CA GLY A 176 12.67 13.85 -6.28
C GLY A 176 12.26 12.74 -7.27
N PRO A 177 12.15 11.45 -6.86
CA PRO A 177 11.68 10.37 -7.73
C PRO A 177 10.28 10.56 -8.32
N LEU A 178 9.48 11.48 -7.80
CA LEU A 178 8.16 11.83 -8.37
C LEU A 178 8.27 12.71 -9.62
N ARG A 179 9.43 13.33 -9.86
CA ARG A 179 9.65 14.21 -10.99
C ARG A 179 9.35 13.49 -12.31
N GLY A 180 8.43 14.05 -13.09
CA GLY A 180 8.09 13.54 -14.42
C GLY A 180 7.20 12.30 -14.43
N LEU A 181 6.57 11.96 -13.29
CA LEU A 181 5.47 10.98 -13.30
C LEU A 181 4.30 11.51 -14.13
N PRO A 182 3.87 10.80 -15.18
CA PRO A 182 3.03 11.37 -16.23
C PRO A 182 1.56 11.39 -15.84
N LEU A 183 1.15 10.53 -14.90
CA LEU A 183 -0.24 10.31 -14.54
C LEU A 183 -0.54 10.66 -13.07
N LEU A 184 0.43 11.20 -12.32
CA LEU A 184 0.23 11.55 -10.91
C LEU A 184 -0.75 12.72 -10.81
N ARG A 185 -1.95 12.45 -10.28
CA ARG A 185 -3.07 13.40 -10.15
C ARG A 185 -3.17 13.98 -8.76
N ARG A 186 -2.94 13.17 -7.73
CA ARG A 186 -3.08 13.56 -6.32
C ARG A 186 -1.83 13.23 -5.54
N LEU A 187 -1.28 14.25 -4.89
CA LEU A 187 -0.14 14.13 -4.00
C LEU A 187 -0.50 14.74 -2.64
N ASP A 188 -0.60 13.91 -1.61
CA ASP A 188 -0.85 14.33 -0.24
C ASP A 188 0.44 14.23 0.57
N LEU A 189 0.98 15.37 0.97
CA LEU A 189 2.22 15.53 1.73
C LEU A 189 1.95 16.19 3.09
N ARG A 190 0.70 16.19 3.57
CA ARG A 190 0.33 16.83 4.84
C ARG A 190 1.11 16.29 6.02
N SER A 191 1.32 17.11 7.04
CA SER A 191 1.96 16.67 8.29
C SER A 191 3.33 16.00 8.04
N ASN A 192 4.19 16.69 7.29
CA ASN A 192 5.59 16.34 7.10
C ASN A 192 6.46 17.49 7.65
N ARG A 193 7.73 17.55 7.23
CA ARG A 193 8.69 18.59 7.64
C ARG A 193 9.25 19.32 6.41
N LEU A 194 8.43 19.47 5.37
CA LEU A 194 8.82 20.09 4.12
C LEU A 194 9.21 21.55 4.34
N ARG A 195 10.34 21.97 3.77
CA ARG A 195 10.83 23.36 3.87
C ARG A 195 10.74 24.14 2.57
N GLU A 196 10.90 23.45 1.44
CA GLU A 196 10.86 24.06 0.12
C GLU A 196 9.96 23.28 -0.85
N LEU A 197 9.33 24.03 -1.76
CA LEU A 197 8.56 23.48 -2.86
C LEU A 197 9.41 23.57 -4.13
N PRO A 198 9.85 22.44 -4.71
CA PRO A 198 10.75 22.50 -5.85
C PRO A 198 10.01 22.93 -7.12
N GLY A 199 10.67 23.72 -7.95
CA GLY A 199 10.05 24.28 -9.18
C GLY A 199 9.52 23.24 -10.15
N TRP A 200 10.13 22.04 -10.22
CA TRP A 200 9.69 20.95 -11.10
C TRP A 200 8.29 20.42 -10.78
N ILE A 201 7.72 20.71 -9.59
CA ILE A 201 6.36 20.29 -9.23
C ILE A 201 5.32 20.84 -10.22
N THR A 202 5.57 22.04 -10.74
CA THR A 202 4.74 22.71 -11.75
C THR A 202 4.75 21.99 -13.10
N SER A 203 5.76 21.15 -13.35
CA SER A 203 5.93 20.38 -14.59
C SER A 203 5.27 19.00 -14.54
N LEU A 204 4.65 18.59 -13.42
CA LEU A 204 3.87 17.35 -13.37
C LEU A 204 2.61 17.50 -14.24
N PRO A 205 2.45 16.77 -15.34
CA PRO A 205 1.47 17.11 -16.37
C PRO A 205 0.01 16.86 -15.96
N ALA A 206 -0.23 15.91 -15.05
CA ALA A 206 -1.57 15.48 -14.65
C ALA A 206 -1.97 15.91 -13.24
N LEU A 207 -1.14 16.71 -12.52
CA LEU A 207 -1.37 17.02 -11.11
C LEU A 207 -2.58 17.94 -10.94
N GLU A 208 -3.62 17.39 -10.31
CA GLU A 208 -4.91 18.05 -10.03
C GLU A 208 -5.04 18.49 -8.57
N LYS A 209 -4.35 17.82 -7.65
CA LYS A 209 -4.39 18.16 -6.22
C LYS A 209 -3.02 17.98 -5.57
N LEU A 210 -2.59 19.01 -4.88
CA LEU A 210 -1.38 19.02 -4.05
C LEU A 210 -1.74 19.51 -2.65
N ASP A 211 -1.60 18.65 -1.65
CA ASP A 211 -1.89 18.99 -0.25
C ASP A 211 -0.58 19.05 0.56
N LEU A 212 -0.23 20.26 1.00
CA LEU A 212 1.01 20.62 1.69
C LEU A 212 0.75 21.10 3.12
N ARG A 213 -0.52 21.13 3.56
CA ARG A 213 -0.88 21.67 4.88
C ARG A 213 -0.12 20.98 6.00
N TRP A 214 0.11 21.71 7.08
CA TRP A 214 0.84 21.21 8.25
C TRP A 214 2.28 20.79 7.92
N ASN A 215 2.94 21.60 7.09
CA ASN A 215 4.40 21.61 6.93
C ASN A 215 4.94 22.98 7.36
N ASP A 216 6.25 23.07 7.59
CA ASP A 216 6.98 24.33 7.82
C ASP A 216 7.52 24.89 6.49
N LEU A 217 6.68 24.83 5.46
CA LEU A 217 7.06 25.04 4.08
C LEU A 217 7.04 26.52 3.76
N SER A 218 8.06 27.06 3.08
CA SER A 218 7.98 28.34 2.37
C SER A 218 7.82 28.07 0.88
N ALA A 219 6.63 28.34 0.34
CA ALA A 219 6.34 28.13 -1.08
C ALA A 219 6.40 29.47 -1.85
N PRO A 220 7.26 29.61 -2.88
CA PRO A 220 7.26 30.81 -3.72
C PRO A 220 5.87 31.04 -4.36
N PRO A 221 5.27 32.23 -4.24
CA PRO A 221 3.93 32.51 -4.76
C PRO A 221 3.76 32.16 -6.25
N ALA A 222 4.80 32.42 -7.06
CA ALA A 222 4.80 32.10 -8.49
C ALA A 222 4.57 30.61 -8.80
N LEU A 223 5.07 29.70 -7.95
CA LEU A 223 4.84 28.26 -8.13
C LEU A 223 3.38 27.89 -7.82
N LEU A 224 2.82 28.46 -6.75
CA LEU A 224 1.43 28.24 -6.34
C LEU A 224 0.46 28.78 -7.39
N GLU A 225 0.71 29.98 -7.90
CA GLU A 225 -0.05 30.60 -8.98
C GLU A 225 0.00 29.77 -10.26
N THR A 226 1.20 29.28 -10.64
CA THR A 226 1.36 28.41 -11.82
C THR A 226 0.52 27.13 -11.71
N LEU A 227 0.51 26.49 -10.53
CA LEU A 227 -0.31 25.31 -10.27
C LEU A 227 -1.80 25.62 -10.32
N THR A 228 -2.23 26.70 -9.67
CA THR A 228 -3.64 27.09 -9.59
C THR A 228 -4.19 27.51 -10.94
N ALA A 229 -3.40 28.23 -11.75
CA ALA A 229 -3.80 28.72 -13.08
C ALA A 229 -4.13 27.58 -14.07
N ARG A 230 -3.57 26.39 -13.87
CA ARG A 230 -3.88 25.19 -14.65
C ARG A 230 -4.91 24.26 -13.99
N GLY A 231 -5.60 24.74 -12.96
CA GLY A 231 -6.68 24.01 -12.28
C GLY A 231 -6.21 23.02 -11.20
N CYS A 232 -4.95 23.04 -10.77
CA CYS A 232 -4.51 22.24 -9.63
C CYS A 232 -5.01 22.88 -8.32
N ALA A 233 -5.75 22.10 -7.53
CA ALA A 233 -6.13 22.48 -6.18
C ALA A 233 -4.91 22.35 -5.25
N VAL A 234 -4.32 23.49 -4.87
CA VAL A 234 -3.22 23.54 -3.90
C VAL A 234 -3.75 23.91 -2.52
N LEU A 235 -3.48 23.07 -1.54
CA LEU A 235 -3.78 23.32 -0.13
C LEU A 235 -2.45 23.48 0.59
N TYR A 236 -2.22 24.63 1.20
CA TYR A 236 -0.96 25.02 1.82
C TYR A 236 -1.23 25.57 3.22
#